data_AF-A0A355BKC8-F1
#
_entry.id   AF-A0A355BKC8-F1
#
_cell.length_a   1.000
_cell.length_b   1.000
_cell.length_c   1.000
_cell.angle_alpha   90.00
_cell.angle_beta   90.00
_cell.angle_gamma   90.00
#
_symmetry.space_group_name_H-M   'P 1'
#
loop_
_entity.id
_entity.type
_entity.pdbx_description
1 polymer ?
#
loop_
_entity_poly.entity_id
_entity_poly.type
_entity_poly.pdbx_seq_one_letter_code
_entity_poly.pdbx_strand_id
1 'polypeptide(L)' 'DESLKVTNKDVAEALGGLPPVKMHCSNLAADALKAAIKDYRERQEKDKE' A
#
# COMPACT_ATOMS: atom_id res chain seq x y z
N ASP A 1 -6.82 0.82 -10.18
CA ASP A 1 -6.67 -0.60 -9.75
C ASP A 1 -5.24 -1.08 -9.62
N GLU A 2 -4.28 -0.52 -10.36
CA GLU A 2 -2.85 -0.90 -10.25
C GLU A 2 -2.28 -0.77 -8.84
N SER A 3 -2.74 0.20 -8.06
CA SER A 3 -2.30 0.44 -6.69
C SER A 3 -2.56 -0.73 -5.72
N LEU A 4 -3.54 -1.59 -6.01
CA LEU A 4 -3.83 -2.79 -5.20
C LEU A 4 -2.86 -3.95 -5.46
N LYS A 5 -2.13 -3.91 -6.58
CA LYS A 5 -1.15 -4.94 -6.96
C LYS A 5 0.20 -4.69 -6.32
N VAL A 6 0.42 -3.52 -5.72
CA VAL A 6 1.68 -3.16 -5.06
C VAL A 6 1.89 -4.05 -3.84
N THR A 7 3.02 -4.76 -3.82
CA THR A 7 3.45 -5.64 -2.74
C THR A 7 4.64 -5.06 -1.98
N ASN A 8 4.92 -5.61 -0.80
CA ASN A 8 6.07 -5.23 0.01
C ASN A 8 7.40 -5.48 -0.72
N LYS A 9 7.42 -6.46 -1.62
CA LYS A 9 8.57 -6.76 -2.44
C LYS A 9 8.81 -5.68 -3.48
N ASP A 10 7.76 -5.19 -4.14
CA ASP A 10 7.85 -4.08 -5.10
C ASP A 10 8.37 -2.81 -4.42
N VAL A 11 7.90 -2.54 -3.19
CA VAL A 11 8.40 -1.42 -2.37
C VAL A 11 9.88 -1.58 -2.02
N ALA A 12 10.30 -2.79 -1.63
CA ALA A 12 11.70 -3.07 -1.32
C ALA A 12 12.60 -2.97 -2.56
N GLU A 13 12.16 -3.48 -3.70
CA GLU A 13 12.90 -3.42 -4.98
C GLU A 13 13.02 -1.98 -5.48
N ALA A 14 11.95 -1.17 -5.39
CA ALA A 14 11.98 0.25 -5.74
C ALA A 14 12.97 1.06 -4.87
N LEU A 15 13.20 0.64 -3.63
CA LEU A 15 14.17 1.26 -2.73
C LEU A 15 15.61 0.76 -2.94
N GLY A 16 15.87 -0.08 -3.94
CA GLY A 16 17.19 -0.67 -4.21
C GLY A 16 17.51 -1.86 -3.30
N GLY A 17 16.49 -2.47 -2.70
CA GLY A 17 16.59 -3.53 -1.70
C GLY A 17 16.53 -3.00 -0.28
N LEU A 18 15.91 -3.77 0.61
CA LEU A 18 15.86 -3.49 2.04
C LEU A 18 16.54 -4.63 2.81
N PRO A 19 17.38 -4.32 3.81
CA PRO A 19 17.92 -5.36 4.68
C PRO A 19 16.78 -6.05 5.45
N PRO A 20 16.89 -7.36 5.77
CA PRO A 20 15.80 -8.16 6.34
C PRO A 20 15.12 -7.54 7.56
N VAL A 21 15.91 -6.90 8.44
CA VAL A 21 15.43 -6.23 9.65
C VAL A 21 14.50 -5.04 9.38
N LYS A 22 14.60 -4.41 8.20
CA LYS A 22 13.77 -3.26 7.79
C LYS A 22 12.59 -3.65 6.89
N MET A 23 12.41 -4.93 6.57
CA MET A 23 11.30 -5.42 5.74
C MET A 23 9.93 -5.26 6.40
N HIS A 24 9.88 -5.26 7.74
CA HIS A 24 8.65 -4.96 8.49
C HIS A 24 8.09 -3.57 8.14
N CYS A 25 8.97 -2.58 7.91
CA CYS A 25 8.55 -1.23 7.55
C CYS A 25 7.91 -1.17 6.17
N SER A 26 8.32 -2.05 5.25
CA SER A 26 7.70 -2.24 3.95
C SER A 26 6.25 -2.72 4.09
N ASN A 27 6.02 -3.68 5.00
CA ASN A 27 4.69 -4.22 5.29
C ASN A 27 3.75 -3.13 5.79
N LEU A 28 4.22 -2.32 6.74
CA LEU A 28 3.44 -1.20 7.27
C LEU A 28 3.05 -0.20 6.17
N ALA A 29 3.95 0.10 5.23
CA ALA A 29 3.69 1.02 4.13
C ALA A 29 2.63 0.48 3.15
N ALA A 30 2.71 -0.80 2.76
CA ALA A 30 1.73 -1.37 1.84
C ALA A 30 0.34 -1.52 2.48
N ASP A 31 0.29 -1.87 3.77
CA ASP A 31 -0.98 -1.98 4.50
C ASP A 31 -1.65 -0.61 4.66
N ALA A 32 -0.89 0.43 4.98
CA ALA A 32 -1.39 1.81 5.03
C ALA A 32 -1.92 2.27 3.67
N LEU A 33 -1.21 1.96 2.58
CA LEU A 33 -1.64 2.29 1.22
C LEU A 33 -2.96 1.61 0.85
N LYS A 34 -3.11 0.31 1.17
CA LYS A 34 -4.36 -0.43 0.94
C LYS A 34 -5.52 0.15 1.74
N ALA A 35 -5.29 0.49 3.01
CA ALA A 35 -6.31 1.10 3.86
C ALA A 35 -6.76 2.46 3.31
N ALA A 36 -5.82 3.30 2.86
CA ALA A 36 -6.14 4.60 2.25
C ALA A 36 -6.94 4.47 0.95
N ILE A 37 -6.60 3.49 0.09
CA ILE A 37 -7.37 3.22 -1.15
C ILE A 37 -8.79 2.77 -0.81
N LYS A 38 -8.95 1.91 0.20
CA LYS A 38 -10.27 1.46 0.66
C LYS A 38 -11.11 2.63 1.16
N ASP A 39 -10.56 3.46 2.05
CA ASP A 39 -11.23 4.66 2.57
C ASP A 39 -11.64 5.61 1.44
N TYR A 40 -10.75 5.86 0.47
CA TYR A 40 -11.07 6.68 -0.71
C TYR A 40 -12.25 6.12 -1.50
N ARG A 41 -12.27 4.81 -1.77
CA ARG A 41 -13.38 4.17 -2.49
C ARG A 41 -14.69 4.25 -1.71
N GLU A 42 -14.65 3.99 -0.41
CA GLU A 42 -15.84 4.07 0.45
C GLU A 42 -16.41 5.50 0.51
N ARG A 43 -15.56 6.53 0.54
CA ARG A 43 -15.99 7.93 0.46
C ARG A 43 -16.62 8.26 -0.90
N GLN A 44 -15.99 7.83 -1.99
CA GLN A 44 -16.51 8.03 -3.35
C GLN A 44 -17.85 7.33 -3.59
N GLU A 45 -18.15 6.25 -2.88
CA GLU A 45 -19.46 5.58 -2.91
C GLU A 45 -20.48 6.34 -2.05
N LYS A 46 -20.08 6.84 -0.86
CA LYS A 46 -20.95 7.63 0.02
C LYS A 46 -21.30 9.01 -0.53
N ASP A 47 -20.39 9.65 -1.27
CA ASP A 47 -20.61 10.97 -1.88
C ASP A 47 -21.55 10.91 -3.11
N LYS A 48 -21.93 9.70 -3.56
CA LYS A 48 -22.87 9.47 -4.68
C LYS A 48 -24.31 9.22 -4.24
N GLU A 49 -24.58 9.20 -2.93
CA GLU A 49 -25.91 9.11 -2.32
C GLU A 49 -26.43 10.51 -1.95
#